data_AF-A0A484C0Q7-F1
#
_entry.id   AF-A0A484C0Q7-F1
#
_cell.length_a   1.000
_cell.length_b   1.000
_cell.length_c   1.000
_cell.angle_alpha   90.00
_cell.angle_beta   90.00
_cell.angle_gamma   90.00
#
_symmetry.space_group_name_H-M   'P 1'
#
loop_
_entity.id
_entity.type
_entity.pdbx_description
1 polymer ?
#
loop_
_entity_poly.entity_id
_entity_poly.type
_entity_poly.pdbx_seq_one_letter_code
_entity_poly.pdbx_strand_id
1 'polypeptide(L)'
;MPAALAFLILIALTNYVMIFFSCHGLHSYGAWLNKYHKVDLWLHHVLVQNGVAIYATWTTIASLINLTIVLTYDANMSPTDAATASLSVLTVVLFVWFFLENFVLDKHVRYILTIYPVVIWAVTGAFTKNNAAEPTRNNIFTTVLLAVACATFAGRVFLVIYKHIKNPFYVDLSPESMSPMEIAEKQKKIFK
;
A
#
# COMPACT_ATOMS: atom_id res chain seq x y z
N MET A 1 -22.91 10.32 10.12
CA MET A 1 -21.74 10.23 9.23
C MET A 1 -20.49 9.64 9.91
N PRO A 2 -20.23 9.85 11.22
CA PRO A 2 -19.05 9.29 11.90
C PRO A 2 -18.95 7.76 11.91
N ALA A 3 -20.08 7.04 11.96
CA ALA A 3 -20.08 5.58 11.93
C ALA A 3 -19.47 5.03 10.62
N ALA A 4 -19.83 5.61 9.47
CA ALA A 4 -19.30 5.17 8.17
C ALA A 4 -17.78 5.38 8.09
N LEU A 5 -17.28 6.51 8.61
CA LEU A 5 -15.84 6.75 8.76
C LEU A 5 -15.18 5.68 9.62
N ALA A 6 -15.73 5.37 10.80
CA ALA A 6 -15.19 4.36 11.70
C ALA A 6 -15.12 2.97 11.03
N PHE A 7 -16.18 2.55 10.34
CA PHE A 7 -16.20 1.27 9.61
C PHE A 7 -15.15 1.23 8.50
N LEU A 8 -14.98 2.29 7.71
CA LEU A 8 -13.98 2.34 6.66
C LEU A 8 -12.54 2.29 7.19
N ILE A 9 -12.28 2.95 8.32
CA ILE A 9 -10.98 2.87 9.01
C ILE A 9 -10.71 1.42 9.46
N LEU A 10 -11.70 0.76 10.08
CA LEU A 10 -11.56 -0.64 10.50
C LEU A 10 -11.32 -1.59 9.31
N ILE A 11 -11.97 -1.35 8.18
CA ILE A 11 -11.73 -2.11 6.94
C ILE A 11 -10.30 -1.87 6.43
N ALA A 12 -9.83 -0.62 6.41
CA ALA A 12 -8.45 -0.33 6.00
C ALA A 12 -7.43 -1.02 6.92
N LEU A 13 -7.64 -0.95 8.24
CA LEU A 13 -6.76 -1.58 9.23
C LEU A 13 -6.72 -3.11 9.09
N THR A 14 -7.87 -3.76 8.91
CA THR A 14 -7.92 -5.22 8.73
C THR A 14 -7.23 -5.65 7.42
N ASN A 15 -7.34 -4.86 6.36
CA ASN A 15 -6.57 -5.11 5.12
C ASN A 15 -5.05 -4.97 5.34
N TYR A 16 -4.58 -3.97 6.09
CA TYR A 16 -3.16 -3.85 6.43
C TYR A 16 -2.65 -5.04 7.26
N VAL A 17 -3.47 -5.54 8.18
CA VAL A 17 -3.17 -6.77 8.94
C VAL A 17 -3.08 -7.99 8.02
N MET A 18 -3.99 -8.11 7.04
CA MET A 18 -3.93 -9.19 6.04
C MET A 18 -2.65 -9.12 5.19
N ILE A 19 -2.25 -7.93 4.75
CA ILE A 19 -0.99 -7.73 4.01
C ILE A 19 0.20 -8.16 4.86
N PHE A 20 0.22 -7.77 6.15
CA PHE A 20 1.28 -8.15 7.07
C PHE A 20 1.43 -9.68 7.17
N PHE A 21 0.34 -10.39 7.45
CA PHE A 21 0.38 -11.86 7.56
C PHE A 21 0.74 -12.54 6.24
N SER A 22 0.20 -12.06 5.12
CA SER A 22 0.55 -12.57 3.79
C SER A 22 2.04 -12.39 3.49
N CYS A 23 2.60 -11.21 3.76
CA CYS A 23 4.03 -10.96 3.53
C CYS A 23 4.92 -11.75 4.48
N HIS A 24 4.54 -11.89 5.75
CA HIS A 24 5.28 -12.66 6.74
C HIS A 24 5.32 -14.16 6.39
N GLY A 25 4.17 -14.72 6.00
CA GLY A 25 4.09 -16.09 5.52
C GLY A 25 4.95 -16.29 4.28
N LEU A 26 4.85 -15.39 3.30
CA LEU A 26 5.63 -15.51 2.07
C LEU A 26 7.14 -15.35 2.28
N HIS A 27 7.57 -14.49 3.20
CA HIS A 27 8.98 -14.39 3.58
C HIS A 27 9.51 -15.71 4.18
N SER A 28 8.66 -16.43 4.92
CA SER A 28 9.05 -17.69 5.58
C SER A 28 9.09 -18.87 4.62
N TYR A 29 8.13 -18.97 3.69
CA TYR A 29 7.99 -20.11 2.78
C TYR A 29 8.41 -19.81 1.32
N GLY A 30 8.79 -18.56 1.02
CA GLY A 30 9.06 -18.09 -0.34
C GLY A 30 10.21 -18.81 -1.04
N ALA A 31 11.25 -19.20 -0.28
CA ALA A 31 12.34 -20.05 -0.75
C ALA A 31 11.85 -21.38 -1.33
N TRP A 32 11.02 -22.08 -0.56
CA TRP A 32 10.45 -23.37 -0.94
C TRP A 32 9.50 -23.21 -2.14
N LEU A 33 8.62 -22.20 -2.11
CA LEU A 33 7.73 -21.90 -3.24
C LEU A 33 8.50 -21.56 -4.51
N ASN A 34 9.59 -20.80 -4.42
CA ASN A 34 10.41 -20.48 -5.59
C ASN A 34 11.09 -21.73 -6.19
N LYS A 35 11.35 -22.77 -5.40
CA LYS A 35 11.94 -24.01 -5.90
C LYS A 35 10.91 -24.95 -6.50
N TYR A 36 9.79 -25.16 -5.81
CA TYR A 36 8.83 -26.21 -6.14
C TYR A 36 7.54 -25.69 -6.80
N HIS A 37 7.15 -24.43 -6.56
CA HIS A 37 5.85 -23.85 -6.92
C HIS A 37 5.97 -22.39 -7.40
N LYS A 38 6.82 -22.13 -8.41
CA LYS A 38 7.11 -20.76 -8.91
C LYS A 38 5.88 -20.00 -9.38
N VAL A 39 4.92 -20.69 -10.00
CA VAL A 39 3.68 -20.09 -10.47
C VAL A 39 2.84 -19.62 -9.28
N ASP A 40 2.72 -20.44 -8.24
CA ASP A 40 1.97 -20.09 -7.03
C ASP A 40 2.61 -18.89 -6.31
N LEU A 41 3.95 -18.85 -6.25
CA LEU A 41 4.68 -17.69 -5.72
C LEU A 41 4.37 -16.41 -6.51
N TRP A 42 4.39 -16.50 -7.83
CA TRP A 42 4.09 -15.35 -8.70
C TRP A 42 2.64 -14.89 -8.55
N LEU A 43 1.67 -15.82 -8.55
CA LEU A 43 0.26 -15.53 -8.31
C LEU A 43 0.02 -14.92 -6.92
N HIS A 44 0.76 -15.36 -5.91
CA HIS A 44 0.64 -14.79 -4.56
C HIS A 44 1.08 -13.33 -4.52
N HIS A 45 2.20 -12.98 -5.16
CA HIS A 45 2.60 -11.58 -5.29
C HIS A 45 1.58 -10.76 -6.10
N VAL A 46 1.22 -11.22 -7.30
CA VAL A 46 0.44 -10.43 -8.27
C VAL A 46 -1.05 -10.35 -7.94
N LEU A 47 -1.67 -11.45 -7.49
CA LEU A 47 -3.11 -11.49 -7.22
C LEU A 47 -3.41 -11.24 -5.75
N VAL A 48 -2.74 -11.94 -4.83
CA VAL A 48 -3.09 -11.88 -3.41
C VAL A 48 -2.59 -10.58 -2.78
N GLN A 49 -1.27 -10.37 -2.74
CA GLN A 49 -0.69 -9.21 -2.05
C GLN A 49 -1.07 -7.89 -2.72
N ASN A 50 -0.93 -7.80 -4.04
CA ASN A 50 -1.32 -6.62 -4.78
C ASN A 50 -2.84 -6.40 -4.79
N GLY A 51 -3.66 -7.46 -4.79
CA GLY A 51 -5.12 -7.35 -4.69
C GLY A 51 -5.57 -6.78 -3.35
N VAL A 52 -5.05 -7.32 -2.23
CA VAL A 52 -5.35 -6.77 -0.90
C VAL A 52 -4.80 -5.35 -0.77
N ALA A 53 -3.63 -5.05 -1.34
CA ALA A 53 -3.07 -3.69 -1.35
C ALA A 53 -3.94 -2.68 -2.12
N ILE A 54 -4.58 -3.08 -3.22
CA ILE A 54 -5.58 -2.26 -3.93
C ILE A 54 -6.71 -1.91 -2.96
N TYR A 55 -7.27 -2.93 -2.30
CA TYR A 55 -8.43 -2.73 -1.43
C TYR A 55 -8.08 -1.91 -0.17
N ALA A 56 -6.92 -2.13 0.43
CA ALA A 56 -6.39 -1.34 1.55
C ALA A 56 -6.24 0.15 1.16
N THR A 57 -5.68 0.41 -0.02
CA THR A 57 -5.47 1.78 -0.51
C THR A 57 -6.81 2.45 -0.79
N TRP A 58 -7.72 1.75 -1.46
CA TRP A 58 -9.05 2.29 -1.78
C TRP A 58 -9.86 2.64 -0.53
N THR A 59 -9.85 1.74 0.47
CA THR A 59 -10.59 1.94 1.73
C THR A 59 -9.96 3.02 2.60
N THR A 60 -8.65 3.21 2.53
CA THR A 60 -7.96 4.36 3.14
C THR A 60 -8.43 5.68 2.51
N ILE A 61 -8.48 5.75 1.18
CA ILE A 61 -8.96 6.94 0.47
C ILE A 61 -10.45 7.20 0.77
N ALA A 62 -11.27 6.16 0.77
CA ALA A 62 -12.69 6.26 1.14
C ALA A 62 -12.87 6.77 2.59
N SER A 63 -11.99 6.34 3.51
CA SER A 63 -11.96 6.86 4.88
C SER A 63 -11.66 8.36 4.89
N LEU A 64 -10.69 8.82 4.11
CA LEU A 64 -10.37 10.25 4.01
C LEU A 64 -11.49 11.09 3.39
N ILE A 65 -12.21 10.55 2.40
CA ILE A 65 -13.42 11.20 1.87
C ILE A 65 -14.49 11.32 2.96
N ASN A 66 -14.71 10.26 3.74
CA ASN A 66 -15.67 10.30 4.86
C ASN A 66 -15.19 11.21 6.00
N LEU A 67 -13.89 11.32 6.21
CA LEU A 67 -13.31 12.28 7.14
C LEU A 67 -13.63 13.71 6.72
N THR A 68 -13.46 14.05 5.43
CA THR A 68 -13.85 15.37 4.90
C THR A 68 -15.32 15.67 5.17
N ILE A 69 -16.20 14.69 4.97
CA ILE A 69 -17.64 14.83 5.24
C ILE A 69 -17.90 15.10 6.73
N VAL A 70 -17.31 14.29 7.62
CA VAL A 70 -17.46 14.46 9.08
C VAL A 70 -16.92 15.81 9.54
N LEU A 71 -15.74 16.23 9.05
CA LEU A 71 -15.17 17.53 9.39
C LEU A 71 -16.07 18.69 8.93
N THR A 72 -16.66 18.56 7.75
CA THR A 72 -17.54 19.61 7.19
C THR A 72 -18.85 19.73 7.97
N TYR A 73 -19.52 18.60 8.22
CA TYR A 73 -20.89 18.62 8.73
C TYR A 73 -21.02 18.41 10.24
N ASP A 74 -20.16 17.60 10.85
CA ASP A 74 -20.21 17.32 12.29
C ASP A 74 -19.25 18.25 13.08
N ALA A 75 -18.16 18.70 12.47
CA ALA A 75 -17.18 19.61 13.11
C ALA A 75 -17.25 21.07 12.63
N ASN A 76 -18.22 21.42 11.77
CA ASN A 76 -18.42 22.77 11.21
C ASN A 76 -17.17 23.40 10.56
N MET A 77 -16.26 22.58 10.04
CA MET A 77 -15.09 23.05 9.31
C MET A 77 -15.51 23.51 7.90
N SER A 78 -14.84 24.52 7.34
CA SER A 78 -15.10 24.89 5.95
C SER A 78 -14.79 23.70 5.01
N PRO A 79 -15.58 23.47 3.94
CA PRO A 79 -15.32 22.38 3.01
C PRO A 79 -13.89 22.41 2.43
N THR A 80 -13.36 23.61 2.22
CA THR A 80 -12.02 23.82 1.70
C THR A 80 -10.96 23.34 2.69
N ASP A 81 -11.09 23.68 3.98
CA ASP A 81 -10.14 23.27 5.02
C ASP A 81 -10.25 21.77 5.33
N ALA A 82 -11.48 21.23 5.36
CA ALA A 82 -11.71 19.80 5.54
C ALA A 82 -11.06 18.97 4.43
N ALA A 83 -11.20 19.39 3.17
CA ALA A 83 -10.54 18.73 2.05
C ALA A 83 -9.02 18.91 2.08
N THR A 84 -8.50 20.10 2.46
CA THR A 84 -7.06 20.31 2.68
C THR A 84 -6.52 19.37 3.75
N ALA A 85 -7.24 19.15 4.85
CA ALA A 85 -6.84 18.24 5.92
C ALA A 85 -6.74 16.80 5.40
N SER A 86 -7.76 16.30 4.70
CA SER A 86 -7.75 14.95 4.13
C SER A 86 -6.66 14.74 3.07
N LEU A 87 -6.42 15.72 2.20
CA LEU A 87 -5.32 15.68 1.22
C LEU A 87 -3.94 15.69 1.90
N SER A 88 -3.80 16.43 3.00
CA SER A 88 -2.58 16.46 3.80
C SER A 88 -2.31 15.10 4.45
N VAL A 89 -3.34 14.47 5.02
CA VAL A 89 -3.22 13.12 5.58
C VAL A 89 -2.83 12.11 4.49
N LEU A 90 -3.47 12.14 3.31
CA LEU A 90 -3.10 11.26 2.20
C LEU A 90 -1.64 11.44 1.79
N THR A 91 -1.17 12.68 1.75
CA THR A 91 0.22 13.02 1.43
C THR A 91 1.19 12.41 2.43
N VAL A 92 0.92 12.59 3.74
CA VAL A 92 1.74 12.01 4.81
C VAL A 92 1.76 10.48 4.72
N VAL A 93 0.60 9.85 4.55
CA VAL A 93 0.50 8.38 4.42
C VAL A 93 1.31 7.88 3.22
N LEU A 94 1.25 8.57 2.07
CA LEU A 94 2.00 8.20 0.88
C LEU A 94 3.51 8.27 1.11
N PHE A 95 4.01 9.34 1.73
CA PHE A 95 5.44 9.49 2.02
C PHE A 95 5.94 8.50 3.07
N VAL A 96 5.17 8.30 4.15
CA VAL A 96 5.49 7.31 5.18
C VAL A 96 5.53 5.92 4.56
N TRP A 97 4.55 5.57 3.72
CA TRP A 97 4.54 4.29 3.02
C TRP A 97 5.75 4.13 2.10
N PHE A 98 6.05 5.14 1.27
CA PHE A 98 7.21 5.11 0.37
C PHE A 98 8.52 4.93 1.14
N PHE A 99 8.68 5.57 2.30
CA PHE A 99 9.83 5.36 3.17
C PHE A 99 9.86 3.92 3.72
N LEU A 100 8.77 3.46 4.33
CA LEU A 100 8.69 2.13 4.93
C LEU A 100 8.96 1.03 3.91
N GLU A 101 8.35 1.08 2.72
CA GLU A 101 8.48 0.02 1.72
C GLU A 101 9.87 -0.07 1.07
N ASN A 102 10.65 1.02 1.10
CA ASN A 102 11.96 1.08 0.46
C ASN A 102 13.11 0.79 1.41
N PHE A 103 12.97 1.19 2.69
CA PHE A 103 14.04 1.09 3.69
C PHE A 103 13.79 0.04 4.77
N VAL A 104 12.55 -0.13 5.22
CA VAL A 104 12.24 -0.98 6.38
C VAL A 104 11.67 -2.33 5.96
N LEU A 105 10.69 -2.31 5.05
CA LEU A 105 9.86 -3.45 4.68
C LEU A 105 10.22 -4.03 3.30
N ASP A 106 11.28 -3.56 2.64
CA ASP A 106 11.66 -3.96 1.27
C ASP A 106 11.67 -5.49 1.09
N LYS A 107 12.20 -6.23 2.07
CA LYS A 107 12.28 -7.70 2.05
C LYS A 107 10.92 -8.39 1.97
N HIS A 108 9.86 -7.72 2.42
CA HIS A 108 8.51 -8.26 2.56
C HIS A 108 7.58 -7.75 1.45
N VAL A 109 7.68 -6.47 1.09
CA VAL A 109 6.70 -5.80 0.21
C VAL A 109 7.26 -5.37 -1.14
N ARG A 110 8.45 -5.86 -1.54
CA ARG A 110 9.13 -5.44 -2.80
C ARG A 110 8.21 -5.44 -4.01
N TYR A 111 7.35 -6.46 -4.13
CA TYR A 111 6.50 -6.65 -5.30
C TYR A 111 5.09 -6.09 -5.15
N ILE A 112 4.77 -5.41 -4.04
CA ILE A 112 3.53 -4.64 -3.91
C ILE A 112 3.73 -3.29 -4.63
N LEU A 113 3.05 -3.13 -5.76
CA LEU A 113 3.17 -1.94 -6.63
C LEU A 113 1.83 -1.23 -6.84
N THR A 114 0.71 -1.92 -6.61
CA THR A 114 -0.64 -1.42 -6.94
C THR A 114 -1.11 -0.25 -6.09
N ILE A 115 -0.44 0.06 -4.98
CA ILE A 115 -0.78 1.21 -4.12
C ILE A 115 -0.74 2.52 -4.92
N TYR A 116 0.34 2.76 -5.69
CA TYR A 116 0.49 4.02 -6.43
C TYR A 116 -0.50 4.17 -7.58
N PRO A 117 -0.73 3.17 -8.47
CA PRO A 117 -1.78 3.23 -9.46
C PRO A 117 -3.17 3.55 -8.87
N VAL A 118 -3.49 3.00 -7.69
CA VAL A 118 -4.77 3.28 -7.03
C VAL A 118 -4.84 4.71 -6.51
N VAL A 119 -3.78 5.23 -5.90
CA VAL A 119 -3.70 6.64 -5.51
C VAL A 119 -3.82 7.56 -6.72
N ILE A 120 -3.08 7.27 -7.80
CA ILE A 120 -3.13 8.02 -9.07
C ILE A 120 -4.56 8.02 -9.61
N TRP A 121 -5.22 6.86 -9.67
CA TRP A 121 -6.60 6.74 -10.13
C TRP A 121 -7.56 7.61 -9.32
N ALA A 122 -7.51 7.50 -8.00
CA ALA A 122 -8.39 8.24 -7.11
C ALA A 122 -8.17 9.75 -7.18
N VAL A 123 -6.90 10.19 -7.15
CA VAL A 123 -6.54 11.61 -7.22
C VAL A 123 -6.84 12.18 -8.61
N THR A 124 -6.70 11.39 -9.68
CA THR A 124 -7.14 11.78 -11.03
C THR A 124 -8.64 12.02 -11.07
N GLY A 125 -9.45 11.15 -10.45
CA GLY A 125 -10.90 11.36 -10.34
C GLY A 125 -11.26 12.63 -9.58
N ALA A 126 -10.50 12.97 -8.52
CA ALA A 126 -10.68 14.23 -7.81
C ALA A 126 -10.24 15.44 -8.66
N PHE A 127 -9.16 15.31 -9.42
CA PHE A 127 -8.66 16.35 -10.33
C PHE A 127 -9.67 16.66 -11.43
N THR A 128 -10.15 15.65 -12.16
CA THR A 128 -11.08 15.85 -13.29
C THR A 128 -12.42 16.44 -12.85
N LYS A 129 -12.92 16.05 -11.67
CA LYS A 129 -14.18 16.57 -11.14
C LYS A 129 -14.10 18.03 -10.69
N ASN A 130 -12.94 18.46 -10.17
CA ASN A 130 -12.80 19.77 -9.54
C ASN A 130 -12.01 20.77 -10.38
N ASN A 131 -11.52 20.39 -11.58
CA ASN A 131 -10.72 21.28 -12.42
C ASN A 131 -11.55 22.48 -12.90
N ALA A 132 -11.29 23.66 -12.31
CA ALA A 132 -11.95 24.91 -12.63
C ALA A 132 -11.00 25.85 -13.39
N ALA A 133 -11.56 26.80 -14.15
CA ALA A 133 -10.78 27.81 -14.90
C ALA A 133 -9.92 28.69 -13.97
N GLU A 134 -10.42 28.97 -12.76
CA GLU A 134 -9.66 29.61 -11.68
C GLU A 134 -9.32 28.56 -10.61
N PRO A 135 -8.06 28.09 -10.53
CA PRO A 135 -7.71 27.00 -9.65
C PRO A 135 -7.75 27.43 -8.17
N THR A 136 -8.55 26.72 -7.38
CA THR A 136 -8.56 26.87 -5.91
C THR A 136 -7.33 26.24 -5.27
N ARG A 137 -7.09 26.54 -3.98
CA ARG A 137 -6.05 25.89 -3.16
C ARG A 137 -6.07 24.36 -3.27
N ASN A 138 -7.24 23.75 -3.18
CA ASN A 138 -7.38 22.29 -3.24
C ASN A 138 -7.18 21.74 -4.64
N ASN A 139 -7.43 22.52 -5.70
CA ASN A 139 -7.07 22.14 -7.06
C ASN A 139 -5.56 22.04 -7.22
N ILE A 140 -4.84 23.08 -6.80
CA ILE A 140 -3.37 23.11 -6.84
C ILE A 140 -2.81 21.94 -6.02
N PHE A 141 -3.31 21.72 -4.79
CA PHE A 141 -2.87 20.61 -3.95
C PHE A 141 -3.12 19.25 -4.62
N THR A 142 -4.33 19.02 -5.15
CA THR A 142 -4.66 17.77 -5.84
C THR A 142 -3.72 17.51 -7.04
N THR A 143 -3.42 18.55 -7.84
CA THR A 143 -2.48 18.45 -8.97
C THR A 143 -1.06 18.12 -8.50
N VAL A 144 -0.57 18.79 -7.45
CA VAL A 144 0.76 18.51 -6.89
C VAL A 144 0.83 17.09 -6.33
N LEU A 145 -0.19 16.65 -5.59
CA LEU A 145 -0.25 15.30 -5.05
C LEU A 145 -0.29 14.24 -6.15
N LEU A 146 -1.00 14.50 -7.26
CA LEU A 146 -0.99 13.62 -8.42
C LEU A 146 0.41 13.50 -9.03
N ALA A 147 1.11 14.63 -9.21
CA ALA A 147 2.48 14.64 -9.71
C ALA A 147 3.43 13.87 -8.78
N VAL A 148 3.30 14.05 -7.47
CA VAL A 148 4.07 13.30 -6.46
C VAL A 148 3.77 11.80 -6.53
N ALA A 149 2.50 11.41 -6.69
CA ALA A 149 2.10 10.01 -6.81
C ALA A 149 2.69 9.36 -8.07
N CYS A 150 2.70 10.07 -9.20
CA CYS A 150 3.34 9.60 -10.44
C CYS A 150 4.86 9.47 -10.29
N ALA A 151 5.52 10.48 -9.69
CA ALA A 151 6.97 10.46 -9.47
C ALA A 151 7.40 9.32 -8.53
N THR A 152 6.66 9.14 -7.42
CA THR A 152 6.92 8.05 -6.47
C THR A 152 6.66 6.68 -7.10
N PHE A 153 5.63 6.53 -7.95
CA PHE A 153 5.40 5.30 -8.69
C PHE A 153 6.56 4.96 -9.64
N ALA A 154 6.97 5.92 -10.47
CA ALA A 154 8.07 5.72 -11.41
C ALA A 154 9.38 5.36 -10.67
N GLY A 155 9.68 6.09 -9.58
CA GLY A 155 10.80 5.79 -8.71
C GLY A 155 10.72 4.39 -8.11
N ARG A 156 9.52 3.97 -7.67
CA ARG A 156 9.31 2.63 -7.11
C ARG A 156 9.53 1.53 -8.14
N VAL A 157 8.97 1.66 -9.34
CA VAL A 157 9.18 0.69 -10.43
C VAL A 157 10.66 0.56 -10.75
N PHE A 158 11.36 1.68 -10.88
CA PHE A 158 12.81 1.69 -11.11
C PHE A 158 13.57 0.98 -9.98
N LEU A 159 13.30 1.32 -8.71
CA LEU A 159 13.96 0.71 -7.56
C LEU A 159 13.70 -0.80 -7.46
N VAL A 160 12.48 -1.25 -7.73
CA VAL A 160 12.12 -2.67 -7.70
C VAL A 160 12.84 -3.44 -8.80
N ILE A 161 12.87 -2.91 -10.03
CA ILE A 161 13.60 -3.52 -11.15
C ILE A 161 15.10 -3.59 -10.81
N TYR A 162 15.69 -2.49 -10.34
CA TYR A 162 17.10 -2.43 -9.95
C TYR A 162 17.43 -3.46 -8.86
N LYS A 163 16.64 -3.50 -7.78
CA LYS A 163 16.84 -4.44 -6.67
C LYS A 163 16.57 -5.89 -7.07
N HIS A 164 15.64 -6.14 -7.99
CA HIS A 164 15.39 -7.49 -8.49
C HIS A 164 16.60 -8.04 -9.26
N ILE A 165 17.25 -7.21 -10.07
CA ILE A 165 18.45 -7.58 -10.83
C ILE A 165 19.68 -7.70 -9.92
N LYS A 166 19.90 -6.73 -9.02
CA LYS A 166 21.11 -6.68 -8.18
C LYS A 166 21.05 -7.59 -6.94
N ASN A 167 19.88 -7.72 -6.32
CA ASN A 167 19.65 -8.44 -5.07
C ASN A 167 18.44 -9.39 -5.17
N PRO A 168 18.47 -10.39 -6.06
CA PRO A 168 17.41 -11.39 -6.18
C PRO A 168 17.26 -12.19 -4.88
N PHE A 169 16.01 -12.47 -4.46
CA PHE A 169 15.73 -13.05 -3.14
C PHE A 169 16.20 -14.50 -2.93
N TYR A 170 16.42 -15.29 -3.99
CA TYR A 170 16.48 -16.75 -3.88
C TYR A 170 17.68 -17.41 -4.59
N VAL A 171 18.82 -16.72 -4.72
CA VAL A 171 19.95 -17.21 -5.54
C VAL A 171 20.76 -18.34 -4.88
N ASP A 172 20.74 -18.52 -3.55
CA ASP A 172 21.69 -19.42 -2.85
C ASP A 172 21.05 -20.38 -1.81
N LEU A 173 19.95 -21.08 -2.13
CA LEU A 173 19.22 -21.88 -1.13
C LEU A 173 19.46 -23.40 -1.27
N SER A 174 20.05 -24.00 -0.22
CA SER A 174 20.29 -25.45 -0.14
C SER A 174 18.99 -26.25 0.12
N PRO A 175 18.80 -27.42 -0.52
CA PRO A 175 17.58 -28.24 -0.42
C PRO A 175 17.09 -28.55 1.01
N GLU A 176 18.03 -28.77 1.93
CA GLU A 176 17.79 -29.27 3.29
C GLU A 176 17.32 -28.18 4.27
N SER A 177 17.30 -26.91 3.88
CA SER A 177 16.81 -25.81 4.72
C SER A 177 15.37 -25.37 4.40
N MET A 178 14.72 -26.05 3.45
CA MET A 178 13.48 -25.60 2.81
C MET A 178 12.24 -26.43 3.14
N SER A 179 12.30 -27.49 3.96
CA SER A 179 11.09 -28.29 4.27
C SER A 179 10.05 -27.45 5.03
N PRO A 180 8.78 -27.40 4.59
CA PRO A 180 7.72 -26.65 5.28
C PRO A 180 7.55 -27.05 6.76
N MET A 181 7.75 -28.33 7.08
CA MET A 181 7.70 -28.83 8.46
C MET A 181 8.85 -28.27 9.33
N GLU A 182 10.05 -28.15 8.79
CA GLU A 182 11.20 -27.60 9.52
C GLU A 182 11.08 -26.09 9.70
N ILE A 183 10.56 -25.38 8.70
CA ILE A 183 10.24 -23.95 8.77
C ILE A 183 9.21 -23.71 9.88
N ALA A 184 8.14 -24.51 9.91
CA ALA A 184 7.11 -24.42 10.94
C ALA A 184 7.65 -24.74 12.35
N GLU A 185 8.53 -25.74 12.49
CA GLU A 185 9.14 -26.08 13.77
C GLU A 185 10.08 -24.96 14.28
N LYS A 186 10.86 -24.33 13.38
CA LYS A 186 11.68 -23.16 13.72
C LYS A 186 10.83 -22.00 14.20
N GLN A 187 9.72 -21.69 13.52
CA GLN A 187 8.80 -20.64 13.95
C GLN A 187 8.22 -20.94 15.34
N LYS A 188 7.81 -22.19 15.60
CA LYS A 188 7.27 -22.61 16.91
C LYS A 188 8.26 -22.43 18.07
N LYS A 189 9.58 -22.55 17.81
CA LYS A 189 10.63 -22.29 18.80
C LYS A 189 10.85 -20.80 19.08
N ILE A 190 10.54 -19.91 18.14
CA ILE A 190 10.68 -18.45 18.28
C ILE A 190 9.52 -17.85 19.10
N PHE A 191 8.32 -18.43 19.00
CA PHE A 191 7.12 -17.95 19.72
C PHE A 191 6.85 -18.67 21.05
N LYS A 192 7.85 -19.37 21.60
CA LYS A 192 7.83 -19.97 22.94
C LYS A 192 8.58 -19.08 23.92
#